data_AF-A0A433BN19-F1
#
_entry.id   AF-A0A433BN19-F1
#
_cell.length_a   1.000
_cell.length_b   1.000
_cell.length_c   1.000
_cell.angle_alpha   90.00
_cell.angle_beta   90.00
_cell.angle_gamma   90.00
#
_symmetry.space_group_name_H-M   'P 1'
#
loop_
_entity.id
_entity.type
_entity.pdbx_description
1 polymer ?
#
loop_
_entity_poly.entity_id
_entity_poly.type
_entity_poly.pdbx_seq_one_letter_code
_entity_poly.pdbx_strand_id
1 'polypeptide(L)'
;EKIDELCAKAGELGMLKVPVFVFQEGHDAVAEQAFREIARLTGGAWCRFDPGAAVQLRELLRAAAAYAAGGREALLKLAKTASGAAKLIGQMK
;
A
#
# COMPACT_ATOMS: atom_id res chain seq x y z
N GLU A 1 -6.82 0.00 -19.47
CA GLU A 1 -7.22 1.24 -18.80
C GLU A 1 -6.12 2.28 -19.00
N LYS A 2 -6.43 3.58 -19.16
CA LYS A 2 -5.37 4.59 -19.33
C LYS A 2 -4.73 4.86 -17.97
N ILE A 3 -3.60 4.20 -17.72
CA ILE A 3 -2.76 4.37 -16.52
C ILE A 3 -2.54 5.87 -16.22
N ASP A 4 -2.48 6.70 -17.26
CA ASP A 4 -2.33 8.16 -17.17
C ASP A 4 -3.43 8.85 -16.34
N GLU A 5 -4.69 8.44 -16.49
CA GLU A 5 -5.82 9.04 -15.74
C GLU A 5 -5.75 8.66 -14.25
N LEU A 6 -5.35 7.41 -13.97
CA LEU A 6 -5.12 6.92 -12.61
C LEU A 6 -3.92 7.64 -11.95
N CYS A 7 -2.87 7.91 -12.72
CA CYS A 7 -1.71 8.65 -12.25
C CYS A 7 -2.04 10.12 -11.95
N ALA A 8 -2.86 10.76 -12.79
CA ALA A 8 -3.31 12.13 -12.53
C ALA A 8 -4.07 12.23 -11.19
N LYS A 9 -4.99 11.28 -10.93
CA LYS A 9 -5.71 11.22 -9.65
C LYS A 9 -4.83 10.87 -8.46
N ALA A 10 -3.86 9.96 -8.64
CA ALA A 10 -2.88 9.68 -7.59
C ALA A 10 -2.00 10.90 -7.28
N GLY A 11 -1.68 11.73 -8.28
CA GLY A 11 -0.99 13.00 -8.09
C GLY A 11 -1.80 13.99 -7.25
N GLU A 12 -3.10 14.13 -7.50
CA GLU A 12 -4.00 14.94 -6.66
C GLU A 12 -3.98 14.48 -5.19
N LEU A 13 -4.04 13.17 -4.95
CA LEU A 13 -3.96 12.61 -3.59
C LEU A 13 -2.60 12.85 -2.92
N GLY A 14 -1.51 12.75 -3.68
CA GLY A 14 -0.18 13.08 -3.19
C GLY A 14 -0.06 14.53 -2.71
N MET A 15 -0.64 15.48 -3.45
CA MET A 15 -0.68 16.90 -3.05
C MET A 15 -1.49 17.12 -1.77
N LEU A 16 -2.54 16.31 -1.56
CA LEU A 16 -3.37 16.32 -0.35
C LEU A 16 -2.75 15.53 0.82
N LYS A 17 -1.56 14.93 0.63
CA LYS A 17 -0.91 14.05 1.61
C LYS A 17 -1.77 12.85 2.02
N VAL A 18 -2.56 12.33 1.08
CA VAL A 18 -3.41 11.15 1.29
C VAL A 18 -2.71 9.92 0.67
N PRO A 19 -2.11 9.04 1.49
CA PRO A 19 -1.43 7.84 0.98
C PRO A 19 -2.44 6.80 0.52
N VAL A 20 -2.11 6.08 -0.56
CA VAL A 20 -2.90 4.95 -1.06
C VAL A 20 -2.18 3.64 -0.78
N PHE A 21 -2.89 2.71 -0.13
CA PHE A 21 -2.40 1.35 0.13
C PHE A 21 -3.04 0.39 -0.87
N VAL A 22 -2.20 -0.28 -1.67
CA VAL A 22 -2.66 -1.23 -2.70
C VAL A 22 -2.16 -2.63 -2.39
N PHE A 23 -3.10 -3.59 -2.35
CA PHE A 23 -2.82 -5.01 -2.13
C PHE A 23 -3.20 -5.80 -3.38
N GLN A 24 -2.21 -6.38 -4.06
CA GLN A 24 -2.41 -7.09 -5.31
C GLN A 24 -2.26 -8.60 -5.12
N GLU A 25 -3.25 -9.35 -5.59
CA GLU A 25 -3.17 -10.80 -5.77
C GLU A 25 -2.59 -11.12 -7.15
N GLY A 26 -1.69 -12.11 -7.22
CA GLY A 26 -1.17 -12.63 -8.49
C GLY A 26 -0.12 -11.74 -9.18
N HIS A 27 0.04 -11.94 -10.50
CA HIS A 27 1.17 -11.45 -11.29
C HIS A 27 0.79 -10.71 -12.58
N ASP A 28 -0.34 -10.01 -12.58
CA ASP A 28 -0.66 -9.12 -13.70
C ASP A 28 0.32 -7.94 -13.75
N ALA A 29 1.16 -7.94 -14.80
CA ALA A 29 2.22 -6.95 -14.98
C ALA A 29 1.67 -5.54 -15.28
N VAL A 30 0.52 -5.44 -15.96
CA VAL A 30 -0.12 -4.16 -16.28
C VAL A 30 -0.69 -3.54 -15.01
N ALA A 31 -1.41 -4.35 -14.23
CA ALA A 31 -1.96 -3.92 -12.95
C ALA A 31 -0.85 -3.54 -11.96
N GLU A 32 0.22 -4.33 -11.89
CA GLU A 32 1.37 -4.05 -11.03
C GLU A 32 2.00 -2.69 -11.35
N GLN A 33 2.24 -2.40 -12.63
CA GLN A 33 2.83 -1.13 -13.04
C GLN A 33 1.96 0.06 -12.60
N ALA A 34 0.65 -0.02 -12.83
CA ALA A 34 -0.29 1.03 -12.43
C ALA A 34 -0.32 1.20 -10.89
N PHE A 35 -0.40 0.10 -10.15
CA PHE A 35 -0.49 0.13 -8.69
C PHE A 35 0.78 0.66 -8.01
N ARG A 36 1.95 0.29 -8.54
CA ARG A 36 3.23 0.83 -8.05
C ARG A 36 3.30 2.33 -8.25
N GLU A 37 2.80 2.83 -9.38
CA GLU A 37 2.83 4.25 -9.68
C GLU A 37 1.87 5.05 -8.79
N ILE A 38 0.67 4.52 -8.54
CA ILE A 38 -0.29 5.10 -7.57
C ILE A 38 0.33 5.19 -6.17
N ALA A 39 0.92 4.10 -5.69
CA ALA A 39 1.57 4.07 -4.37
C ALA A 39 2.72 5.09 -4.31
N ARG A 40 3.53 5.20 -5.37
CA ARG A 40 4.64 6.16 -5.46
C ARG A 40 4.17 7.60 -5.42
N LEU A 41 3.14 7.95 -6.20
CA LEU A 41 2.62 9.32 -6.31
C LEU A 41 1.92 9.78 -5.03
N THR A 42 1.29 8.87 -4.30
CA THR A 42 0.57 9.18 -3.06
C THR A 42 1.45 9.14 -1.81
N GLY A 43 2.68 8.63 -1.90
CA GLY A 43 3.50 8.30 -0.72
C GLY A 43 2.97 7.11 0.09
N GLY A 44 2.10 6.31 -0.53
CA GLY A 44 1.53 5.10 0.06
C GLY A 44 2.41 3.88 -0.17
N ALA A 45 1.78 2.70 -0.22
CA ALA A 45 2.51 1.45 -0.38
C ALA A 45 1.76 0.46 -1.27
N TRP A 46 2.53 -0.29 -2.07
CA TRP A 46 2.03 -1.43 -2.83
C TRP A 46 2.62 -2.71 -2.25
N CYS A 47 1.80 -3.72 -2.04
CA CYS A 47 2.23 -5.04 -1.57
C CYS A 47 1.52 -6.14 -2.35
N ARG A 48 2.30 -7.12 -2.81
CA ARG A 48 1.75 -8.37 -3.35
C ARG A 48 1.42 -9.35 -2.22
N PHE A 49 0.37 -10.15 -2.41
CA PHE A 49 0.09 -11.33 -1.59
C PHE A 49 -0.17 -12.56 -2.47
N ASP A 50 0.07 -13.74 -1.90
CA ASP A 50 -0.05 -15.00 -2.63
C ASP A 50 -1.52 -15.47 -2.70
N PRO A 51 -1.93 -16.14 -3.79
CA PRO A 51 -3.27 -16.72 -3.88
C PRO A 51 -3.54 -17.68 -2.73
N GLY A 52 -4.66 -17.48 -2.03
CA GLY A 52 -5.02 -18.25 -0.83
C GLY A 52 -4.37 -17.76 0.48
N ALA A 53 -3.54 -16.72 0.45
CA ALA A 53 -2.90 -16.15 1.64
C ALA A 53 -3.80 -15.14 2.39
N ALA A 54 -5.00 -15.55 2.79
CA ALA A 54 -5.95 -14.71 3.54
C ALA A 54 -5.33 -14.13 4.83
N VAL A 55 -4.43 -14.90 5.48
CA VAL A 55 -3.67 -14.44 6.65
C VAL A 55 -2.75 -13.27 6.29
N GLN A 56 -2.06 -13.32 5.15
CA GLN A 56 -1.16 -12.25 4.72
C GLN A 56 -1.94 -10.97 4.40
N LEU A 57 -3.07 -11.09 3.69
CA LEU A 57 -3.96 -9.96 3.42
C LEU A 57 -4.49 -9.35 4.73
N ARG A 58 -4.90 -10.17 5.71
CA ARG A 58 -5.33 -9.69 7.03
C ARG A 58 -4.24 -8.89 7.74
N GLU A 59 -2.99 -9.36 7.74
CA GLU A 59 -1.87 -8.64 8.37
C GLU A 59 -1.58 -7.30 7.66
N LEU A 60 -1.70 -7.25 6.32
CA LEU A 60 -1.56 -6.03 5.53
C LEU A 60 -2.68 -5.02 5.81
N LEU A 61 -3.93 -5.48 5.88
CA LEU A 61 -5.08 -4.64 6.24
C LEU A 61 -4.96 -4.12 7.69
N ARG A 62 -4.49 -4.95 8.62
CA ARG A 62 -4.20 -4.52 10.00
C ARG A 62 -3.13 -3.43 10.05
N ALA A 63 -2.10 -3.54 9.21
CA ALA A 63 -1.08 -2.51 9.09
C ALA A 63 -1.64 -1.19 8.55
N ALA A 64 -2.48 -1.25 7.51
CA ALA A 64 -3.16 -0.07 6.98
C ALA A 64 -4.09 0.57 8.02
N ALA A 65 -4.82 -0.23 8.79
CA ALA A 65 -5.68 0.26 9.87
C ALA A 65 -4.86 0.93 11.00
N ALA A 66 -3.71 0.37 11.38
CA ALA A 66 -2.82 0.99 12.35
C ALA A 66 -2.28 2.35 11.84
N TYR A 67 -1.93 2.44 10.55
CA TYR A 67 -1.55 3.71 9.93
C TYR A 67 -2.71 4.72 9.94
N ALA A 68 -3.93 4.30 9.59
CA ALA A 68 -5.09 5.20 9.61
C ALA A 68 -5.43 5.68 11.03
N ALA A 69 -5.24 4.83 12.05
CA ALA A 69 -5.56 5.15 13.43
C ALA A 69 -4.51 6.02 14.15
N GLY A 70 -3.24 5.91 13.78
CA GLY A 70 -2.15 6.59 14.52
C GLY A 70 -0.93 6.95 13.68
N GLY A 71 -1.10 7.03 12.36
CA GLY A 71 -0.08 7.43 11.41
C GLY A 71 1.11 6.47 11.35
N ARG A 72 2.23 7.02 10.85
CA ARG A 72 3.48 6.27 10.64
C ARG A 72 4.06 5.72 11.95
N GLU A 73 3.89 6.41 13.08
CA GLU A 73 4.40 5.95 14.37
C GLU A 73 3.68 4.70 14.88
N ALA A 74 2.35 4.66 14.78
CA ALA A 74 1.57 3.48 15.13
C ALA A 74 1.94 2.29 14.23
N LEU A 75 2.15 2.55 12.93
CA LEU A 75 2.62 1.54 12.00
C LEU A 75 4.04 1.03 12.35
N LEU A 76 4.99 1.92 12.68
CA LEU A 76 6.34 1.55 13.13
C LEU A 76 6.32 0.68 14.38
N LYS A 77 5.45 1.01 15.35
CA LYS A 77 5.30 0.22 16.57
C LYS A 77 4.79 -1.18 16.25
N LEU A 78 3.78 -1.30 15.39
CA LEU A 78 3.23 -2.58 14.95
C LEU A 78 4.24 -3.39 14.12
N ALA A 79 5.07 -2.74 13.32
CA ALA A 79 6.11 -3.38 12.50
C ALA A 79 7.16 -4.14 13.35
N LYS A 80 7.31 -3.81 14.64
CA LYS A 80 8.20 -4.55 15.56
C LYS A 80 7.73 -5.98 15.85
N THR A 81 6.42 -6.25 15.70
CA THR A 81 5.82 -7.54 16.08
C THR A 81 5.00 -8.19 14.96
N ALA A 82 4.65 -7.45 13.90
CA ALA A 82 3.86 -7.95 12.78
C ALA A 82 4.62 -7.79 11.45
N SER A 83 4.87 -8.91 10.78
CA SER A 83 5.59 -8.94 9.50
C SER A 83 4.83 -8.21 8.38
N GLY A 84 3.49 -8.21 8.39
CA GLY A 84 2.68 -7.43 7.44
C GLY A 84 2.87 -5.92 7.58
N ALA A 85 3.03 -5.43 8.81
CA ALA A 85 3.32 -4.03 9.08
C ALA A 85 4.75 -3.64 8.71
N ALA A 86 5.73 -4.52 8.96
CA ALA A 86 7.10 -4.34 8.50
C ALA A 86 7.18 -4.30 6.97
N LYS A 87 6.43 -5.16 6.28
CA LYS A 87 6.34 -5.15 4.82
C LYS A 87 5.72 -3.85 4.32
N LEU A 88 4.59 -3.44 4.89
CA LEU A 88 3.88 -2.23 4.47
C LEU A 88 4.76 -0.97 4.62
N ILE A 89 5.40 -0.80 5.78
CA ILE A 89 6.19 0.39 6.04
C ILE A 89 7.46 0.48 5.19
N GLY A 90 8.06 -0.67 4.84
CA GLY A 90 9.20 -0.71 3.92
C GLY A 90 8.85 -0.33 2.48
N GLN A 91 7.56 -0.31 2.13
CA GLN A 91 7.07 0.10 0.81
C GLN A 91 6.66 1.58 0.76
N MET A 92 6.54 2.25 1.91
CA MET A 92 6.23 3.68 1.97
C MET A 92 7.49 4.51 1.71
N LYS A 93 7.38 5.57 0.90
CA LYS A 93 8.46 6.52 0.60
C LYS A 93 8.28 7.85 1.31
#